data_AF-A0A661EQM0-F1
#
_entry.id   AF-A0A661EQM0-F1
#
_cell.length_a   1.000
_cell.length_b   1.000
_cell.length_c   1.000
_cell.angle_alpha   90.00
_cell.angle_beta   90.00
_cell.angle_gamma   90.00
#
_symmetry.space_group_name_H-M   'P 1'
#
loop_
_entity.id
_entity.type
_entity.pdbx_description
1 polymer ?
#
loop_
_entity_poly.entity_id
_entity_poly.type
_entity_poly.pdbx_seq_one_letter_code
_entity_poly.pdbx_strand_id
1 'polypeptide(L)'
;GLETTLVEIGEDEGQALLAGLIARSEAPSLAHFVRGMVGMDRAAAQAAFAGFLTDESLSGRQIRFVEMIIDQLTARGVMEASALYEAPFSNLHAGGPDSLFGGKENVIEGIFEALEGVQSGLITGAL
;
A
#
# COMPACT_ATOMS: atom_id res chain seq x y z
N GLY A 1 -11.09 8.04 -17.49
CA GLY A 1 -10.90 7.62 -16.07
C GLY A 1 -11.61 8.61 -15.17
N LEU A 2 -11.58 8.42 -13.85
CA LEU A 2 -12.26 9.32 -12.89
C LEU A 2 -11.85 10.80 -13.09
N GLU A 3 -10.57 11.04 -13.39
CA GLU A 3 -10.01 12.36 -13.72
C GLU A 3 -10.70 13.00 -14.92
N THR A 4 -10.90 12.25 -16.01
CA THR A 4 -11.60 12.71 -17.22
C THR A 4 -13.03 13.12 -16.90
N THR A 5 -13.75 12.30 -16.13
CA THR A 5 -15.14 12.55 -15.76
C THR A 5 -15.29 13.80 -14.88
N LEU A 6 -14.35 14.04 -13.96
CA LEU A 6 -14.35 15.22 -13.10
C LEU A 6 -14.06 16.51 -13.87
N VAL A 7 -13.17 16.45 -14.87
CA VAL A 7 -12.90 17.58 -15.77
C VAL A 7 -14.08 17.85 -16.70
N GLU A 8 -14.72 16.82 -17.24
CA GLU A 8 -15.89 16.97 -18.12
C GLU A 8 -17.11 17.56 -17.39
N ILE A 9 -17.34 17.20 -16.12
CA ILE A 9 -18.48 17.71 -15.34
C ILE A 9 -18.28 19.17 -14.91
N GLY A 10 -17.04 19.57 -14.61
CA GLY A 10 -16.74 20.91 -14.11
C GLY A 10 -16.20 21.89 -15.15
N GLU A 11 -16.02 21.47 -16.40
CA GLU A 11 -15.38 22.26 -17.45
C GLU A 11 -14.03 22.88 -16.95
N ASP A 12 -13.77 24.15 -17.24
CA ASP A 12 -12.53 24.83 -16.84
C ASP A 12 -12.40 25.00 -15.30
N GLU A 13 -13.53 25.14 -14.59
CA GLU A 13 -13.54 25.25 -13.12
C GLU A 13 -13.22 23.90 -12.45
N GLY A 14 -13.66 22.78 -13.06
CA GLY A 14 -13.41 21.43 -12.58
C GLY A 14 -11.93 21.09 -12.54
N GLN A 15 -11.19 21.48 -13.59
CA GLN A 15 -9.74 21.26 -13.64
C GLN A 15 -8.99 22.08 -12.60
N ALA A 16 -9.38 23.34 -12.37
CA ALA A 16 -8.79 24.20 -11.35
C ALA A 16 -9.07 23.71 -9.92
N LEU A 17 -10.31 23.27 -9.64
CA LEU A 17 -10.70 22.71 -8.35
C LEU A 17 -9.96 21.40 -8.05
N LEU A 18 -9.83 20.53 -9.05
CA LEU A 18 -9.10 19.27 -8.93
C LEU A 18 -7.61 19.51 -8.64
N ALA A 19 -6.96 20.39 -9.42
CA ALA A 19 -5.56 20.76 -9.20
C ALA A 19 -5.36 21.36 -7.80
N GLY A 20 -6.27 22.23 -7.36
CA GLY A 20 -6.25 22.81 -6.01
C GLY A 20 -6.44 21.78 -4.90
N LEU A 21 -7.27 20.75 -5.10
CA LEU A 21 -7.43 19.66 -4.14
C LEU A 21 -6.16 18.82 -4.00
N ILE A 22 -5.56 18.40 -5.12
CA ILE A 22 -4.32 17.60 -5.13
C ILE A 22 -3.15 18.38 -4.50
N ALA A 23 -3.01 19.66 -4.83
CA ALA A 23 -1.97 20.52 -4.28
C ALA A 23 -2.08 20.67 -2.74
N ARG A 24 -3.31 20.74 -2.21
CA ARG A 24 -3.54 20.81 -0.75
C ARG A 24 -3.37 19.49 -0.04
N SER A 25 -3.55 18.37 -0.74
CA SER A 25 -3.40 17.03 -0.16
C SER A 25 -1.96 16.50 -0.21
N GLU A 26 -1.04 17.23 -0.85
CA GLU A 26 0.34 16.80 -1.10
C GLU A 26 0.45 15.43 -1.81
N ALA A 27 -0.62 15.02 -2.51
CA ALA A 27 -0.68 13.72 -3.15
C ALA A 27 -0.03 13.79 -4.55
N PRO A 28 0.73 12.75 -4.97
CA PRO A 28 1.37 12.73 -6.28
C PRO A 28 0.39 12.59 -7.46
N SER A 29 -0.84 12.12 -7.22
CA SER A 29 -1.88 11.99 -8.25
C SER A 29 -3.29 11.93 -7.64
N LEU A 30 -4.34 12.11 -8.47
CA LEU A 30 -5.72 11.93 -8.00
C LEU A 30 -5.97 10.49 -7.55
N ALA A 31 -5.44 9.51 -8.28
CA ALA A 31 -5.58 8.11 -7.93
C ALA A 31 -4.96 7.81 -6.54
N HIS A 32 -3.79 8.40 -6.25
CA HIS A 32 -3.16 8.31 -4.93
C HIS A 32 -4.02 8.98 -3.85
N PHE A 33 -4.55 10.19 -4.13
CA PHE A 33 -5.44 10.90 -3.21
C PHE A 33 -6.70 10.10 -2.88
N VAL A 34 -7.38 9.55 -3.90
CA VAL A 34 -8.60 8.75 -3.71
C VAL A 34 -8.32 7.47 -2.94
N ARG A 35 -7.22 6.74 -3.21
CA ARG A 35 -6.83 5.57 -2.39
C ARG A 35 -6.55 5.96 -0.95
N GLY A 36 -5.88 7.09 -0.74
CA GLY A 36 -5.65 7.67 0.58
C GLY A 36 -6.93 7.88 1.40
N MET A 37 -8.04 8.20 0.73
CA MET A 37 -9.34 8.44 1.38
C MET A 37 -10.17 7.17 1.58
N VAL A 38 -10.14 6.26 0.62
CA VAL A 38 -11.05 5.09 0.59
C VAL A 38 -10.43 3.87 1.26
N GLY A 39 -9.10 3.77 1.30
CA GLY A 39 -8.42 2.54 1.68
C GLY A 39 -8.31 1.55 0.51
N MET A 40 -7.70 0.40 0.78
CA MET A 40 -7.64 -0.73 -0.14
C MET A 40 -8.69 -1.78 0.23
N ASP A 41 -9.26 -2.46 -0.76
CA ASP A 41 -10.06 -3.66 -0.51
C ASP A 41 -9.22 -4.74 0.21
N ARG A 42 -9.79 -5.31 1.27
CA ARG A 42 -9.07 -6.30 2.10
C ARG A 42 -8.79 -7.59 1.36
N ALA A 43 -9.70 -8.08 0.53
CA ALA A 43 -9.47 -9.30 -0.22
C ALA A 43 -8.36 -9.10 -1.26
N ALA A 44 -8.31 -7.94 -1.92
CA ALA A 44 -7.24 -7.56 -2.83
C ALA A 44 -5.88 -7.47 -2.12
N ALA A 45 -5.81 -6.83 -0.96
CA ALA A 45 -4.60 -6.79 -0.15
C ALA A 45 -4.16 -8.20 0.29
N GLN A 46 -5.08 -9.03 0.77
CA GLN A 46 -4.78 -10.41 1.16
C GLN A 46 -4.27 -11.24 -0.04
N ALA A 47 -4.85 -11.07 -1.21
CA ALA A 47 -4.42 -11.77 -2.42
C ALA A 47 -2.98 -11.38 -2.82
N ALA A 48 -2.64 -10.08 -2.74
CA ALA A 48 -1.29 -9.60 -3.03
C ALA A 48 -0.22 -10.18 -2.09
N PHE A 49 -0.59 -10.50 -0.85
CA PHE A 49 0.32 -11.01 0.17
C PHE A 49 0.10 -12.50 0.51
N ALA A 50 -0.75 -13.21 -0.24
CA ALA A 50 -1.18 -14.58 0.09
C ALA A 50 0.00 -15.56 0.19
N GLY A 51 0.98 -15.43 -0.70
CA GLY A 51 2.18 -16.29 -0.70
C GLY A 51 2.93 -16.26 0.63
N PHE A 52 3.05 -15.08 1.25
CA PHE A 52 3.69 -14.94 2.56
C PHE A 52 2.80 -15.46 3.69
N LEU A 53 1.48 -15.27 3.61
CA LEU A 53 0.55 -15.74 4.64
C LEU A 53 0.48 -17.27 4.72
N THR A 54 0.76 -17.97 3.62
CA THR A 54 0.75 -19.44 3.55
C THR A 54 2.14 -20.08 3.68
N ASP A 55 3.21 -19.29 3.84
CA ASP A 55 4.56 -19.80 3.95
C ASP A 55 4.83 -20.36 5.36
N GLU A 56 4.85 -21.69 5.48
CA GLU A 56 5.10 -22.41 6.74
C GLU A 56 6.51 -22.19 7.31
N SER A 57 7.45 -21.64 6.54
CA SER A 57 8.80 -21.30 7.02
C SER A 57 8.85 -19.99 7.83
N LEU A 58 7.77 -19.20 7.80
CA LEU A 58 7.67 -17.94 8.52
C LEU A 58 7.19 -18.14 9.96
N SER A 59 7.81 -17.40 10.88
CA SER A 59 7.39 -17.39 12.28
C SER A 59 6.10 -16.58 12.47
N GLY A 60 5.38 -16.80 13.56
CA GLY A 60 4.19 -16.01 13.88
C GLY A 60 4.42 -14.49 13.94
N ARG A 61 5.63 -14.05 14.31
CA ARG A 61 5.99 -12.61 14.26
C ARG A 61 6.16 -12.09 12.83
N GLN A 62 6.69 -12.91 11.94
CA GLN A 62 6.84 -12.59 10.51
C GLN A 62 5.47 -12.56 9.81
N ILE A 63 4.60 -13.53 10.11
CA ILE A 63 3.21 -13.49 9.63
C ILE A 63 2.47 -12.26 10.17
N ARG A 64 2.61 -11.94 11.46
CA ARG A 64 1.99 -10.74 12.03
C ARG A 64 2.46 -9.45 11.34
N PHE A 65 3.73 -9.38 10.94
CA PHE A 65 4.26 -8.25 10.19
C PHE A 65 3.52 -8.08 8.85
N VAL A 66 3.32 -9.17 8.10
CA VAL A 66 2.56 -9.16 6.84
C VAL A 66 1.09 -8.78 7.06
N GLU A 67 0.44 -9.30 8.11
CA GLU A 67 -0.93 -8.90 8.46
C GLU A 67 -1.03 -7.40 8.77
N MET A 68 -0.03 -6.82 9.43
CA MET A 68 -0.01 -5.39 9.73
C MET A 68 0.13 -4.53 8.48
N ILE A 69 0.84 -5.00 7.45
CA ILE A 69 0.87 -4.36 6.13
C ILE A 69 -0.53 -4.33 5.53
N ILE A 70 -1.21 -5.48 5.52
CA ILE A 70 -2.59 -5.59 5.01
C ILE A 70 -3.52 -4.66 5.80
N ASP A 71 -3.41 -4.62 7.13
CA ASP A 71 -4.22 -3.73 7.96
C ASP A 71 -4.00 -2.25 7.62
N GLN A 72 -2.74 -1.82 7.43
CA GLN A 72 -2.42 -0.44 7.05
C GLN A 72 -2.91 -0.10 5.64
N LEU A 73 -2.68 -0.97 4.66
CA LEU A 73 -3.16 -0.78 3.30
C LEU A 73 -4.68 -0.72 3.24
N THR A 74 -5.38 -1.56 3.99
CA THR A 74 -6.86 -1.51 4.03
C THR A 74 -7.39 -0.25 4.69
N ALA A 75 -6.71 0.27 5.71
CA ALA A 75 -7.15 1.48 6.41
C ALA A 75 -6.78 2.78 5.67
N ARG A 76 -5.63 2.83 5.00
CA ARG A 76 -5.06 4.06 4.43
C ARG A 76 -4.91 4.04 2.91
N GLY A 77 -4.98 2.87 2.29
CA GLY A 77 -4.92 2.69 0.83
C GLY A 77 -3.55 2.90 0.19
N VAL A 78 -2.63 3.54 0.91
CA VAL A 78 -1.25 3.81 0.50
C VAL A 78 -0.33 3.57 1.69
N MET A 79 0.90 3.14 1.42
CA MET A 79 1.91 2.94 2.46
C MET A 79 3.31 3.01 1.86
N GLU A 80 4.08 4.02 2.24
CA GLU A 80 5.48 4.14 1.83
C GLU A 80 6.33 3.00 2.39
N ALA A 81 7.31 2.56 1.60
CA ALA A 81 8.24 1.49 1.97
C ALA A 81 8.99 1.79 3.30
N SER A 82 9.34 3.06 3.54
CA SER A 82 10.00 3.50 4.77
C SER A 82 9.15 3.29 6.03
N ALA A 83 7.82 3.28 5.91
CA ALA A 83 6.91 3.08 7.05
C ALA A 83 7.11 1.71 7.74
N LEU A 84 7.65 0.72 7.02
CA LEU A 84 7.98 -0.60 7.56
C LEU A 84 9.07 -0.57 8.64
N TYR A 85 9.84 0.52 8.72
CA TYR A 85 10.87 0.74 9.74
C TYR A 85 10.37 1.59 10.92
N GLU A 86 9.13 2.06 10.88
CA GLU A 86 8.53 2.91 11.91
C GLU A 86 7.51 2.15 12.76
N ALA A 87 7.03 2.77 13.84
CA ALA A 87 5.92 2.19 14.61
C ALA A 87 4.65 2.15 13.73
N PRO A 88 3.84 1.07 13.78
CA PRO A 88 3.89 -0.03 14.74
C PRO A 88 4.83 -1.20 14.38
N PHE A 89 5.44 -1.23 13.19
CA PHE A 89 6.27 -2.34 12.73
C PHE A 89 7.54 -2.51 13.54
N SER A 90 8.21 -1.41 13.89
CA SER A 90 9.41 -1.41 14.73
C SER A 90 9.19 -1.97 16.14
N ASN A 91 7.93 -2.04 16.61
CA ASN A 91 7.58 -2.68 17.87
C ASN A 91 7.66 -4.22 17.80
N LEU A 92 7.57 -4.82 16.61
CA LEU A 92 7.76 -6.26 16.44
C LEU A 92 9.23 -6.67 16.57
N HIS A 93 10.13 -5.81 16.07
CA HIS A 93 11.57 -5.98 16.20
C HIS A 93 12.31 -4.64 16.03
N ALA A 94 13.19 -4.30 16.98
CA ALA A 94 13.88 -3.00 17.00
C ALA A 94 14.81 -2.78 15.79
N GLY A 95 15.33 -3.86 15.20
CA GLY A 95 16.14 -3.82 13.97
C GLY A 95 15.34 -3.84 12.66
N GLY A 96 14.02 -3.61 12.72
CA GLY A 96 13.17 -3.52 11.53
C GLY A 96 12.96 -4.85 10.79
N PRO A 97 12.40 -4.79 9.56
CA PRO A 97 12.17 -5.97 8.73
C PRO A 97 13.44 -6.79 8.46
N ASP A 98 14.58 -6.13 8.23
CA ASP A 98 15.86 -6.81 7.96
C ASP A 98 16.26 -7.75 9.09
N SER A 99 16.11 -7.31 10.33
CA SER A 99 16.39 -8.17 11.48
C SER A 99 15.27 -9.17 11.77
N LEU A 100 14.00 -8.79 11.55
CA LEU A 100 12.85 -9.67 11.76
C LEU A 100 12.86 -10.88 10.81
N PHE A 101 13.33 -10.67 9.58
CA PHE A 101 13.39 -11.67 8.52
C PHE A 101 14.82 -12.18 8.26
N GLY A 102 15.77 -11.95 9.17
CA GLY A 102 17.18 -12.30 8.96
C GLY A 102 17.41 -13.71 8.41
N GLY A 103 18.22 -13.82 7.35
CA GLY A 103 18.44 -15.06 6.60
C GLY A 103 17.30 -15.45 5.65
N LYS A 104 16.34 -14.55 5.43
CA LYS A 104 15.24 -14.66 4.45
C LYS A 104 15.12 -13.38 3.61
N GLU A 105 16.25 -12.92 3.06
CA GLU A 105 16.33 -11.67 2.28
C GLU A 105 15.36 -11.67 1.08
N ASN A 106 15.18 -12.83 0.44
CA ASN A 106 14.22 -13.03 -0.64
C ASN A 106 12.76 -12.77 -0.22
N VAL A 107 12.41 -13.02 1.05
CA VAL A 107 11.06 -12.73 1.57
C VAL A 107 10.88 -11.22 1.76
N ILE A 108 11.92 -10.53 2.21
CA ILE A 108 11.91 -9.07 2.36
C ILE A 108 11.72 -8.41 1.00
N GLU A 109 12.54 -8.77 0.01
CA GLU A 109 12.45 -8.27 -1.36
C GLU A 109 11.03 -8.49 -1.92
N GLY A 110 10.48 -9.70 -1.78
CA GLY A 110 9.12 -10.00 -2.22
C GLY A 110 8.04 -9.14 -1.53
N ILE A 111 8.19 -8.82 -0.24
CA ILE A 111 7.25 -7.93 0.47
C ILE A 111 7.28 -6.52 -0.11
N PHE A 112 8.47 -5.98 -0.39
CA PHE A 112 8.60 -4.65 -1.01
C PHE A 112 8.06 -4.63 -2.44
N GLU A 113 8.33 -5.68 -3.23
CA GLU A 113 7.77 -5.83 -4.58
C GLU A 113 6.24 -5.92 -4.56
N ALA A 114 5.67 -6.70 -3.64
CA ALA A 114 4.21 -6.78 -3.48
C ALA A 114 3.62 -5.41 -3.09
N LEU A 115 4.29 -4.69 -2.19
CA LEU A 115 3.88 -3.35 -1.77
C LEU A 115 3.91 -2.34 -2.93
N GLU A 116 4.98 -2.34 -3.74
CA GLU A 116 5.10 -1.50 -4.92
C GLU A 116 4.05 -1.87 -5.98
N GLY A 117 3.81 -3.16 -6.20
CA GLY A 117 2.81 -3.67 -7.13
C GLY A 117 1.39 -3.22 -6.76
N VAL A 118 1.05 -3.26 -5.48
CA VAL A 118 -0.22 -2.72 -4.96
C VAL A 118 -0.33 -1.21 -5.23
N GLN A 119 0.72 -0.44 -4.94
CA GLN A 119 0.69 1.02 -5.08
C GLN A 119 0.66 1.49 -6.53
N SER A 120 1.35 0.79 -7.43
CA SER A 120 1.35 1.09 -8.86
C SER A 120 0.04 0.65 -9.54
N GLY A 121 -0.85 -0.07 -8.84
CA GLY A 121 -2.06 -0.65 -9.43
C GLY A 121 -1.77 -1.81 -10.39
N LEU A 122 -0.54 -2.32 -10.39
CA LEU A 122 -0.10 -3.45 -11.21
C LEU A 122 -0.69 -4.78 -10.71
N ILE A 123 -1.09 -4.85 -9.45
CA ILE A 123 -1.97 -5.91 -8.94
C ILE A 123 -3.42 -5.50 -9.20
N THR A 124 -3.76 -5.25 -10.46
CA THR A 124 -5.16 -5.33 -10.91
C THR A 124 -5.40 -6.79 -11.22
N GLY A 125 -6.33 -7.40 -10.49
CA GLY A 125 -6.70 -8.80 -10.65
C GLY A 125 -6.89 -9.18 -12.12
N ALA A 126 -6.52 -10.42 -12.42
CA ALA A 126 -6.82 -11.14 -13.65
C ALA A 126 -8.04 -10.57 -14.38
N LEU A 127 -7.81 -10.06 -15.59
CA LEU A 127 -8.81 -10.11 -16.66
C LEU A 127 -8.83 -11.52 -17.23
#